data_AF-A0A3A8ICE5-F1
#
_entry.id   AF-A0A3A8ICE5-F1
#
_cell.length_a   1.000
_cell.length_b   1.000
_cell.length_c   1.000
_cell.angle_alpha   90.00
_cell.angle_beta   90.00
_cell.angle_gamma   90.00
#
_symmetry.space_group_name_H-M   'P 1'
#
loop_
_entity.id
_entity.type
_entity.pdbx_description
1 polymer ?
#
loop_
_entity_poly.entity_id
_entity_poly.type
_entity_poly.pdbx_seq_one_letter_code
_entity_poly.pdbx_strand_id
1 'polypeptide(L)'
;MKRFVLVVPVVLSAWACDRSPSRVEFELPGYVLSSHELPLNPRVSTQGGDLLADARPTFAVTPPGLAVVTSSAGLRCLDSGDGVLSVTVGPVTHTEPLRCRLVETLRVPKALRLIIPNAPVVAEVSARDVRGDVLQDVPLTLTSSNPSIFRVDSGTLTPVSVGTANLLVSAGDRTSTTPVTVVRKLQSHPLLLNDGSRVSWSLNQGHYEIEAQVRSSSGNMNGITLEWVGGSGCQDVGEAQTLRSQCTIENMGSVIIKNPTTFGLGPSLNGVVALYETP
;
A
#
# COMPACT_ATOMS: atom_id res chain seq x y z
N MET A 1 -32.52 8.70 97.46
CA MET A 1 -32.86 8.49 96.03
C MET A 1 -31.56 8.41 95.23
N LYS A 2 -31.13 7.20 94.82
CA LYS A 2 -29.93 6.98 94.00
C LYS A 2 -30.35 6.86 92.53
N ARG A 3 -29.88 7.76 91.67
CA ARG A 3 -30.05 7.70 90.20
C ARG A 3 -28.93 6.84 89.62
N PHE A 4 -29.29 5.74 88.97
CA PHE A 4 -28.42 4.98 88.08
C PHE A 4 -28.39 5.67 86.71
N VAL A 5 -27.20 6.04 86.24
CA VAL A 5 -26.97 6.51 84.87
C VAL A 5 -26.54 5.29 84.04
N LEU A 6 -27.34 4.98 83.02
CA LEU A 6 -27.06 3.95 82.03
C LEU A 6 -26.15 4.56 80.94
N VAL A 7 -24.97 3.98 80.73
CA VAL A 7 -24.08 4.36 79.62
C VAL A 7 -24.29 3.35 78.49
N VAL A 8 -24.76 3.83 77.34
CA VAL A 8 -24.88 3.07 76.09
C VAL A 8 -23.58 3.24 75.31
N PRO A 9 -22.91 2.16 74.85
CA PRO A 9 -21.75 2.31 73.99
C PRO A 9 -22.21 2.58 72.56
N VAL A 10 -21.82 3.72 72.02
CA VAL A 10 -21.92 4.03 70.59
C VAL A 10 -20.83 3.25 69.87
N VAL A 11 -21.23 2.26 69.07
CA VAL A 11 -20.33 1.54 68.16
C VAL A 11 -20.06 2.46 66.97
N LEU A 12 -18.90 3.10 66.95
CA LEU A 12 -18.36 3.75 65.75
C LEU A 12 -17.91 2.65 64.78
N SER A 13 -18.72 2.38 63.77
CA SER A 13 -18.29 1.66 62.56
C SER A 13 -17.34 2.56 61.78
N ALA A 14 -16.04 2.28 61.88
CA ALA A 14 -15.03 2.87 61.01
C ALA A 14 -15.30 2.42 59.57
N TRP A 15 -15.81 3.33 58.73
CA TRP A 15 -15.71 3.20 57.28
C TRP A 15 -14.23 3.38 56.92
N ALA A 16 -13.47 2.29 57.04
CA ALA A 16 -12.17 2.24 56.39
C ALA A 16 -12.44 2.29 54.89
N CYS A 17 -12.06 3.40 54.24
CA CYS A 17 -12.05 3.45 52.78
C CYS A 17 -11.20 2.27 52.29
N ASP A 18 -11.86 1.29 51.69
CA ASP A 18 -11.20 0.11 51.13
C ASP A 18 -10.32 0.58 49.96
N ARG A 19 -9.02 0.73 50.23
CA ARG A 19 -8.01 1.12 49.23
C ARG A 19 -7.46 -0.07 48.46
N SER A 20 -8.14 -1.21 48.47
CA SER A 20 -7.73 -2.36 47.68
C SER A 20 -7.93 -2.09 46.18
N PRO A 21 -6.96 -2.48 45.32
CA PRO A 21 -7.14 -2.45 43.88
C PRO A 21 -8.27 -3.39 43.48
N SER A 22 -9.23 -2.90 42.69
CA SER A 22 -10.35 -3.71 42.17
C SER A 22 -10.38 -3.77 40.64
N ARG A 23 -9.73 -2.82 39.97
CA ARG A 23 -9.73 -2.66 38.53
C ARG A 23 -8.41 -2.05 38.08
N VAL A 24 -7.90 -2.55 36.96
CA VAL A 24 -6.75 -1.97 36.24
C VAL A 24 -7.10 -1.94 34.75
N GLU A 25 -6.88 -0.79 34.13
CA GLU A 25 -7.15 -0.55 32.72
C GLU A 25 -5.91 0.06 32.06
N PHE A 26 -5.59 -0.36 30.85
CA PHE A 26 -4.58 0.27 30.00
C PHE A 26 -4.93 0.01 28.53
N GLU A 27 -4.50 0.91 27.65
CA GLU A 27 -4.73 0.76 26.21
C GLU A 27 -3.39 0.66 25.49
N LEU A 28 -3.29 -0.32 24.60
CA LEU A 28 -2.20 -0.42 23.63
C LEU A 28 -2.69 0.05 22.27
N PRO A 29 -1.79 0.61 21.44
CA PRO A 29 -2.07 0.69 20.01
C PRO A 29 -2.26 -0.75 19.50
N GLY A 30 -3.24 -0.96 18.63
CA GLY A 30 -3.53 -2.29 18.08
C GLY A 30 -2.31 -2.96 17.41
N TYR A 31 -1.34 -2.16 16.97
CA TYR A 31 -0.05 -2.62 16.45
C TYR A 31 1.08 -1.70 16.93
N VAL A 32 2.23 -2.29 17.28
CA VAL A 32 3.48 -1.57 17.54
C VAL A 32 4.40 -1.74 16.34
N LEU A 33 4.60 -0.67 15.57
CA LEU A 33 5.24 -0.71 14.25
C LEU A 33 6.75 -0.46 14.25
N SER A 34 7.31 0.02 15.36
CA SER A 34 8.74 0.29 15.52
C SER A 34 9.24 -0.09 16.90
N SER A 35 10.56 -0.13 17.07
CA SER A 35 11.23 -0.47 18.32
C SER A 35 11.33 0.72 19.28
N HIS A 36 10.63 1.82 19.00
CA HIS A 36 10.53 2.94 19.92
C HIS A 36 9.73 2.54 21.16
N GLU A 37 10.09 3.15 22.28
CA GLU A 37 9.42 2.90 23.55
C GLU A 37 8.04 3.56 23.56
N LEU A 38 7.02 2.76 23.85
CA LEU A 38 5.64 3.20 24.02
C LEU A 38 5.35 3.35 25.52
N PRO A 39 4.93 4.53 26.02
CA PRO A 39 4.60 4.67 27.45
C PRO A 39 3.37 3.82 27.83
N LEU A 40 3.49 3.04 28.90
CA LEU A 40 2.35 2.34 29.51
C LEU A 40 1.79 3.23 30.62
N ASN A 41 0.52 3.63 30.49
CA ASN A 41 -0.16 4.50 31.46
C ASN A 41 -1.35 3.76 32.10
N PRO A 42 -1.12 2.71 32.91
CA PRO A 42 -2.22 1.96 33.52
C PRO A 42 -2.97 2.83 34.54
N ARG A 43 -4.29 2.76 34.51
CA ARG A 43 -5.18 3.36 35.49
C ARG A 43 -5.66 2.29 36.45
N VAL A 44 -5.37 2.47 37.74
CA VAL A 44 -5.76 1.54 38.79
C VAL A 44 -6.81 2.21 39.68
N SER A 45 -7.91 1.53 39.97
CA SER A 45 -8.99 2.07 40.81
C SER A 45 -9.55 1.07 41.83
N THR A 46 -10.09 1.63 42.92
CA THR A 46 -10.81 0.89 43.96
C THR A 46 -12.22 0.50 43.49
N GLN A 47 -12.93 -0.32 44.27
CA GLN A 47 -14.31 -0.70 43.95
C GLN A 47 -15.25 0.52 43.90
N GLY A 48 -14.95 1.56 44.68
CA GLY A 48 -15.68 2.84 44.67
C GLY A 48 -15.34 3.75 43.48
N GLY A 49 -14.36 3.39 42.65
CA GLY A 49 -13.93 4.17 41.48
C GLY A 49 -12.80 5.17 41.75
N ASP A 50 -12.32 5.27 42.99
CA ASP A 50 -11.21 6.17 43.33
C ASP A 50 -9.89 5.68 42.69
N LEU A 51 -9.14 6.61 42.10
CA LEU A 51 -7.84 6.31 41.49
C LEU A 51 -6.76 6.07 42.56
N LEU A 52 -6.01 4.99 42.39
CA LEU A 52 -4.89 4.62 43.26
C LEU A 52 -3.57 5.10 42.63
N ALA A 53 -3.17 6.35 42.91
CA ALA A 53 -1.95 6.95 42.36
C ALA A 53 -0.65 6.29 42.89
N ASP A 54 -0.71 5.62 44.03
CA ASP A 54 0.39 4.90 44.67
C ASP A 54 0.43 3.41 44.28
N ALA A 55 -0.44 2.96 43.39
CA ALA A 55 -0.40 1.60 42.86
C ALA A 55 0.97 1.28 42.23
N ARG A 56 1.39 0.02 42.37
CA ARG A 56 2.63 -0.51 41.81
C ARG A 56 2.30 -1.68 40.88
N PRO A 57 1.90 -1.40 39.63
CA PRO A 57 1.61 -2.44 38.66
C PRO A 57 2.87 -3.22 38.30
N THR A 58 2.69 -4.52 38.12
CA THR A 58 3.70 -5.43 37.58
C THR A 58 3.26 -5.87 36.20
N PHE A 59 4.17 -5.83 35.24
CA PHE A 59 3.88 -6.20 33.86
C PHE A 59 4.59 -7.50 33.48
N ALA A 60 3.93 -8.30 32.65
CA ALA A 60 4.50 -9.50 32.07
C ALA A 60 4.14 -9.57 30.57
N VAL A 61 5.12 -9.98 29.76
CA VAL A 61 4.93 -10.19 28.32
C VAL A 61 5.04 -11.68 28.03
N THR A 62 4.09 -12.21 27.26
CA THR A 62 4.12 -13.59 26.75
C THR A 62 4.03 -13.58 25.23
N PRO A 63 4.90 -14.28 24.49
CA PRO A 63 6.03 -15.06 24.98
C PRO A 63 7.17 -14.19 25.54
N PRO A 64 7.96 -14.71 26.50
CA PRO A 64 9.14 -13.99 26.97
C PRO A 64 10.12 -13.79 25.81
N GLY A 65 10.56 -12.55 25.60
CA GLY A 65 11.43 -12.16 24.48
C GLY A 65 10.73 -11.44 23.33
N LEU A 66 9.39 -11.43 23.27
CA LEU A 66 8.66 -10.63 22.28
C LEU A 66 8.85 -9.12 22.51
N ALA A 67 8.71 -8.69 23.76
CA ALA A 67 8.86 -7.31 24.18
C ALA A 67 9.39 -7.23 25.61
N VAL A 68 9.89 -6.06 25.98
CA VAL A 68 10.34 -5.75 27.34
C VAL A 68 9.59 -4.52 27.86
N VAL A 69 9.26 -4.55 29.15
CA VAL A 69 8.77 -3.38 29.88
C VAL A 69 10.00 -2.68 30.49
N THR A 70 10.20 -1.42 30.15
CA THR A 70 11.38 -0.62 30.53
C THR A 70 11.23 -0.09 31.96
N SER A 71 12.33 0.42 32.52
CA SER A 71 12.34 1.03 33.86
C SER A 71 11.50 2.31 33.95
N SER A 72 11.23 2.97 32.82
CA SER A 72 10.35 4.13 32.67
C SER A 72 8.87 3.76 32.56
N ALA A 73 8.51 2.49 32.80
CA ALA A 73 7.17 1.96 32.57
C ALA A 73 6.72 2.11 31.11
N GLY A 74 7.65 2.02 30.17
CA GLY A 74 7.34 1.90 28.75
C GLY A 74 7.39 0.45 28.27
N LEU A 75 6.90 0.20 27.06
CA LEU A 75 6.95 -1.07 26.36
C LEU A 75 7.83 -0.90 25.12
N ARG A 76 8.77 -1.82 24.91
CA ARG A 76 9.56 -1.89 23.69
C ARG A 76 9.51 -3.30 23.11
N CYS A 77 8.99 -3.42 21.90
CA CYS A 77 9.06 -4.67 21.14
C CYS A 77 10.52 -4.98 20.77
N LEU A 78 10.89 -6.25 20.93
CA LEU A 78 12.23 -6.76 20.62
C LEU A 78 12.22 -7.59 19.33
N ASP A 79 11.12 -8.27 19.04
CA ASP A 79 10.90 -9.04 17.83
C ASP A 79 9.48 -8.79 17.27
N SER A 80 9.25 -9.19 16.03
CA SER A 80 7.91 -9.21 15.42
C SER A 80 7.17 -10.49 15.78
N GLY A 81 5.89 -10.36 16.13
CA GLY A 81 5.06 -11.48 16.52
C GLY A 81 3.84 -11.05 17.31
N ASP A 82 3.05 -12.04 17.70
CA ASP A 82 1.87 -11.87 18.53
C ASP A 82 2.12 -12.40 19.94
N GLY A 83 1.54 -11.71 20.90
CA GLY A 83 1.65 -12.04 22.30
C GLY A 83 0.59 -11.34 23.13
N VAL A 84 0.82 -11.32 24.44
CA VAL A 84 -0.07 -10.72 25.42
C VAL A 84 0.76 -9.90 26.39
N LEU A 85 0.31 -8.67 26.66
CA LEU A 85 0.79 -7.87 27.77
C LEU A 85 -0.21 -8.04 28.92
N SER A 86 0.27 -8.52 30.06
CA SER A 86 -0.52 -8.66 31.28
C SER A 86 -0.04 -7.62 32.30
N VAL A 87 -0.99 -6.95 32.95
CA VAL A 87 -0.73 -6.08 34.09
C VAL A 87 -1.41 -6.64 35.34
N THR A 88 -0.66 -6.72 36.43
CA THR A 88 -1.16 -7.24 37.71
C THR A 88 -0.91 -6.22 38.82
N VAL A 89 -1.94 -5.95 39.61
CA VAL A 89 -1.91 -5.09 40.80
C VAL A 89 -2.66 -5.80 41.93
N GLY A 90 -1.93 -6.34 42.92
CA GLY A 90 -2.54 -7.14 43.98
C GLY A 90 -3.23 -8.40 43.40
N PRO A 91 -4.53 -8.63 43.68
CA PRO A 91 -5.26 -9.78 43.13
C PRO A 91 -5.85 -9.53 41.72
N VAL A 92 -5.74 -8.31 41.19
CA VAL A 92 -6.36 -7.92 39.93
C VAL A 92 -5.36 -8.08 38.79
N THR A 93 -5.77 -8.77 37.74
CA THR A 93 -5.00 -8.93 36.50
C THR A 93 -5.85 -8.51 35.30
N HIS A 94 -5.26 -7.77 34.39
CA HIS A 94 -5.84 -7.43 33.08
C HIS A 94 -4.86 -7.78 31.96
N THR A 95 -5.37 -8.17 30.81
CA THR A 95 -4.55 -8.63 29.68
C THR A 95 -5.01 -8.00 28.37
N GLU A 96 -4.06 -7.49 27.59
CA GLU A 96 -4.31 -6.96 26.25
C GLU A 96 -3.48 -7.70 25.19
N PRO A 97 -4.01 -7.92 23.98
CA PRO A 97 -3.24 -8.49 22.88
C PRO A 97 -2.12 -7.52 22.48
N LEU A 98 -0.91 -8.06 22.36
CA LEU A 98 0.27 -7.33 21.92
C LEU A 98 0.68 -7.82 20.54
N ARG A 99 0.61 -6.94 19.54
CA ARG A 99 1.04 -7.24 18.15
C ARG A 99 2.24 -6.40 17.78
N CYS A 100 3.43 -6.97 17.93
CA CYS A 100 4.67 -6.35 17.47
C CYS A 100 4.82 -6.62 15.96
N ARG A 101 4.94 -5.56 15.17
CA ARG A 101 5.16 -5.60 13.72
C ARG A 101 6.28 -4.63 13.37
N LEU A 102 7.50 -4.98 13.76
CA LEU A 102 8.66 -4.11 13.61
C LEU A 102 9.05 -3.99 12.13
N VAL A 103 8.58 -2.92 11.49
CA VAL A 103 8.81 -2.70 10.06
C VAL A 103 10.24 -2.18 9.84
N GLU A 104 11.06 -2.98 9.17
CA GLU A 104 12.42 -2.60 8.78
C GLU A 104 12.45 -2.10 7.33
N THR A 105 11.80 -2.83 6.42
CA THR A 105 11.77 -2.48 5.00
C THR A 105 10.37 -2.58 4.41
N LEU A 106 10.11 -1.75 3.40
CA LEU A 106 8.93 -1.83 2.55
C LEU A 106 9.34 -2.37 1.19
N ARG A 107 8.70 -3.43 0.74
CA ARG A 107 8.83 -3.94 -0.62
C ARG A 107 7.69 -3.35 -1.45
N VAL A 108 8.07 -2.49 -2.39
CA VAL A 108 7.18 -1.83 -3.34
C VAL A 108 7.63 -2.14 -4.79
N PRO A 109 6.75 -2.00 -5.79
CA PRO A 109 7.14 -2.11 -7.19
C PRO A 109 8.14 -1.01 -7.56
N LYS A 110 9.05 -1.30 -8.50
CA LYS A 110 10.04 -0.30 -8.97
C LYS A 110 9.39 0.83 -9.77
N ALA A 111 8.35 0.51 -10.52
CA ALA A 111 7.54 1.44 -11.28
C ALA A 111 6.18 0.79 -11.55
N LEU A 112 5.16 1.62 -11.78
CA LEU A 112 3.82 1.18 -12.13
C LEU A 112 3.36 1.89 -13.40
N ARG A 113 2.62 1.17 -14.25
CA ARG A 113 1.95 1.73 -15.42
C ARG A 113 0.46 1.47 -15.31
N LEU A 114 -0.33 2.53 -15.18
CA LEU A 114 -1.79 2.46 -15.17
C LEU A 114 -2.32 2.89 -16.54
N ILE A 115 -3.42 2.28 -16.99
CA ILE A 115 -3.95 2.47 -18.33
C ILE A 115 -5.40 2.91 -18.23
N ILE A 116 -5.76 4.04 -18.80
CA ILE A 116 -7.16 4.46 -18.96
C ILE A 116 -7.74 3.77 -20.21
N PRO A 117 -8.97 3.20 -20.17
CA PRO A 117 -9.92 3.11 -19.04
C PRO A 117 -9.91 1.73 -18.37
N ASN A 118 -8.75 1.06 -18.28
CA ASN A 118 -8.68 -0.26 -17.66
C ASN A 118 -9.13 -0.20 -16.19
N ALA A 119 -9.51 -1.37 -15.67
CA ALA A 119 -9.88 -1.53 -14.27
C ALA A 119 -8.76 -1.06 -13.31
N PRO A 120 -9.13 -0.61 -12.10
CA PRO A 120 -8.16 -0.28 -11.06
C PRO A 120 -7.21 -1.44 -10.74
N VAL A 121 -5.98 -1.11 -10.31
CA VAL A 121 -4.90 -2.07 -10.08
C VAL A 121 -4.57 -2.13 -8.59
N VAL A 122 -4.49 -3.32 -7.99
CA VAL A 122 -4.02 -3.49 -6.62
C VAL A 122 -2.49 -3.37 -6.59
N ALA A 123 -1.95 -2.51 -5.72
CA ALA A 123 -0.51 -2.36 -5.58
C ALA A 123 0.09 -3.52 -4.76
N GLU A 124 1.07 -4.22 -5.31
CA GLU A 124 1.82 -5.26 -4.58
C GLU A 124 2.80 -4.62 -3.59
N VAL A 125 2.35 -4.43 -2.35
CA VAL A 125 3.13 -3.83 -1.28
C VAL A 125 3.21 -4.78 -0.09
N SER A 126 4.38 -4.93 0.52
CA SER A 126 4.55 -5.68 1.76
C SER A 126 5.57 -5.04 2.69
N ALA A 127 5.33 -5.14 4.00
CA ALA A 127 6.30 -4.80 5.04
C ALA A 127 7.11 -6.03 5.43
N ARG A 128 8.39 -5.83 5.74
CA ARG A 128 9.30 -6.89 6.19
C ARG A 128 10.04 -6.50 7.45
N ASP A 129 10.34 -7.50 8.27
CA ASP A 129 11.16 -7.34 9.46
C ASP A 129 12.67 -7.32 9.12
N VAL A 130 13.51 -7.24 10.15
CA VAL A 130 14.98 -7.21 10.03
C VAL A 130 15.58 -8.49 9.45
N ARG A 131 14.87 -9.64 9.56
CA ARG A 131 15.28 -10.91 8.95
C ARG A 131 14.87 -11.02 7.48
N GLY A 132 14.04 -10.09 7.01
CA GLY A 132 13.49 -10.07 5.67
C GLY A 132 12.18 -10.84 5.53
N ASP A 133 11.61 -11.33 6.64
CA ASP A 133 10.34 -12.06 6.66
C ASP A 133 9.18 -11.11 6.40
N VAL A 134 8.15 -11.58 5.69
CA VAL A 134 6.95 -10.78 5.39
C VAL A 134 6.07 -10.68 6.63
N LEU A 135 5.83 -9.44 7.08
CA LEU A 135 4.93 -9.15 8.19
C LEU A 135 3.49 -9.19 7.70
N GLN A 136 2.66 -9.97 8.40
CA GLN A 136 1.22 -10.06 8.15
C GLN A 136 0.46 -8.96 8.92
N ASP A 137 -0.68 -8.56 8.38
CA ASP A 137 -1.63 -7.62 9.00
C ASP A 137 -1.03 -6.26 9.40
N VAL A 138 0.01 -5.81 8.69
CA VAL A 138 0.60 -4.50 8.92
C VAL A 138 -0.31 -3.43 8.33
N PRO A 139 -0.73 -2.42 9.11
CA PRO A 139 -1.48 -1.27 8.58
C PRO A 139 -0.57 -0.45 7.65
N LEU A 140 -0.75 -0.64 6.34
CA LEU A 140 -0.08 0.12 5.30
C LEU A 140 -0.91 1.35 4.95
N THR A 141 -0.25 2.51 4.85
CA THR A 141 -0.86 3.73 4.30
C THR A 141 -0.32 3.96 2.90
N LEU A 142 -1.21 4.00 1.91
CA LEU A 142 -0.87 4.26 0.51
C LEU A 142 -1.56 5.56 0.07
N THR A 143 -0.80 6.47 -0.53
CA THR A 143 -1.33 7.75 -1.05
C THR A 143 -0.72 8.10 -2.40
N SER A 144 -1.43 8.90 -3.18
CA SER A 144 -0.92 9.48 -4.43
C SER A 144 -0.33 10.86 -4.16
N SER A 145 0.83 11.16 -4.73
CA SER A 145 1.38 12.51 -4.72
C SER A 145 0.57 13.49 -5.58
N ASN A 146 -0.27 12.99 -6.50
CA ASN A 146 -1.16 13.81 -7.32
C ASN A 146 -2.46 13.04 -7.65
N PRO A 147 -3.51 13.21 -6.83
CA PRO A 147 -4.81 12.56 -7.04
C PRO A 147 -5.50 12.87 -8.37
N SER A 148 -5.13 13.97 -9.05
CA SER A 148 -5.67 14.30 -10.37
C SER A 148 -5.12 13.41 -11.49
N ILE A 149 -3.99 12.72 -11.25
CA ILE A 149 -3.37 11.77 -12.20
C ILE A 149 -3.83 10.34 -11.89
N PHE A 150 -3.73 9.91 -10.63
CA PHE A 150 -4.31 8.65 -10.16
C PHE A 150 -4.70 8.75 -8.68
N ARG A 151 -5.71 7.99 -8.29
CA ARG A 151 -6.22 7.91 -6.92
C ARG A 151 -5.85 6.60 -6.26
N VAL A 152 -5.79 6.61 -4.93
CA VAL A 152 -5.64 5.42 -4.11
C VAL A 152 -6.87 5.30 -3.23
N ASP A 153 -7.59 4.20 -3.34
CA ASP A 153 -8.76 3.88 -2.52
C ASP A 153 -8.59 2.45 -1.99
N SER A 154 -8.45 2.29 -0.67
CA SER A 154 -8.26 0.99 0.00
C SER A 154 -7.19 0.09 -0.63
N GLY A 155 -6.03 0.67 -0.97
CA GLY A 155 -4.90 -0.04 -1.58
C GLY A 155 -5.03 -0.31 -3.09
N THR A 156 -6.12 0.15 -3.71
CA THR A 156 -6.40 0.03 -5.14
C THR A 156 -6.09 1.35 -5.85
N LEU A 157 -5.36 1.27 -6.96
CA LEU A 157 -4.92 2.40 -7.78
C LEU A 157 -5.86 2.60 -8.97
N THR A 158 -6.50 3.77 -9.03
CA THR A 158 -7.43 4.12 -10.11
C THR A 158 -6.81 5.23 -10.97
N PRO A 159 -6.56 5.00 -12.28
CA PRO A 159 -6.07 6.04 -13.16
C PRO A 159 -7.15 7.09 -13.44
N VAL A 160 -6.78 8.38 -13.45
CA VAL A 160 -7.70 9.52 -13.65
C VAL A 160 -7.36 10.27 -14.93
N SER A 161 -6.11 10.70 -15.09
CA SER A 161 -5.65 11.43 -16.27
C SER A 161 -4.23 11.02 -16.67
N VAL A 162 -3.87 11.25 -17.93
CA VAL A 162 -2.51 11.01 -18.43
C VAL A 162 -1.55 11.90 -17.65
N GLY A 163 -0.47 11.31 -17.14
CA GLY A 163 0.53 12.03 -16.36
C GLY A 163 1.49 11.11 -15.61
N THR A 164 2.45 11.72 -14.92
CA THR A 164 3.34 11.03 -13.98
C THR A 164 3.11 11.53 -12.56
N ALA A 165 3.07 10.60 -11.61
CA ALA A 165 2.95 10.89 -10.19
C ALA A 165 3.62 9.78 -9.38
N ASN A 166 3.71 9.94 -8.06
CA ASN A 166 4.33 8.96 -7.19
C ASN A 166 3.30 8.31 -6.27
N LEU A 167 3.37 6.99 -6.13
CA LEU A 167 2.72 6.25 -5.06
C LEU A 167 3.63 6.34 -3.83
N LEU A 168 3.10 6.92 -2.75
CA LEU A 168 3.75 7.02 -1.46
C LEU A 168 3.20 5.93 -0.55
N VAL A 169 4.10 5.14 0.03
CA VAL A 169 3.76 4.03 0.92
C VAL A 169 4.41 4.28 2.27
N SER A 170 3.67 4.13 3.37
CA SER A 170 4.25 4.15 4.71
C SER A 170 3.69 3.04 5.62
N ALA A 171 4.54 2.64 6.57
CA ALA A 171 4.18 1.75 7.67
C ALA A 171 5.07 2.06 8.87
N GLY A 172 4.47 2.58 9.95
CA GLY A 172 5.23 3.14 11.06
C GLY A 172 6.16 4.25 10.59
N ASP A 173 7.44 4.13 10.94
CA ASP A 173 8.48 5.13 10.63
C ASP A 173 9.11 4.94 9.24
N ARG A 174 8.69 3.91 8.49
CA ARG A 174 9.24 3.60 7.17
C ARG A 174 8.37 4.19 6.06
N THR A 175 9.03 4.75 5.06
CA THR A 175 8.38 5.28 3.86
C THR A 175 9.07 4.76 2.60
N SER A 176 8.31 4.67 1.51
CA SER A 176 8.81 4.30 0.19
C SER A 176 8.03 4.99 -0.90
N THR A 177 8.65 5.14 -2.06
CA THR A 177 8.10 5.87 -3.20
C THR A 177 8.23 5.04 -4.47
N THR A 178 7.13 4.89 -5.21
CA THR A 178 7.09 4.22 -6.51
C THR A 178 6.62 5.20 -7.58
N PRO A 179 7.39 5.42 -8.67
CA PRO A 179 6.92 6.20 -9.81
C PRO A 179 5.77 5.48 -10.52
N VAL A 180 4.73 6.25 -10.85
CA VAL A 180 3.53 5.80 -11.55
C VAL A 180 3.37 6.62 -12.83
N THR A 181 3.30 5.93 -13.96
CA THR A 181 2.96 6.51 -15.26
C THR A 181 1.53 6.13 -15.61
N VAL A 182 0.67 7.12 -15.83
CA VAL A 182 -0.69 6.90 -16.33
C VAL A 182 -0.73 7.22 -17.82
N VAL A 183 -1.18 6.27 -18.62
CA VAL A 183 -1.34 6.41 -20.07
C VAL A 183 -2.81 6.24 -20.46
N ARG A 184 -3.22 6.78 -21.60
CA ARG A 184 -4.56 6.57 -22.15
C ARG A 184 -4.47 5.67 -23.37
N LYS A 185 -5.17 4.54 -23.33
CA LYS A 185 -5.33 3.68 -24.50
C LYS A 185 -6.32 4.33 -25.47
N LEU A 186 -5.85 4.67 -26.65
CA LEU A 186 -6.66 5.29 -27.71
C LEU A 186 -7.28 4.24 -28.62
N GLN A 187 -6.51 3.19 -28.94
CA GLN A 187 -6.92 2.10 -29.81
C GLN A 187 -6.37 0.78 -29.29
N SER A 188 -7.16 -0.28 -29.38
CA SER A 188 -6.68 -1.64 -29.17
C SER A 188 -7.60 -2.61 -29.89
N HIS A 189 -7.16 -3.10 -31.04
CA HIS A 189 -7.97 -3.96 -31.90
C HIS A 189 -7.10 -4.99 -32.64
N PRO A 190 -7.70 -6.10 -33.11
CA PRO A 190 -7.03 -7.01 -34.02
C PRO A 190 -6.54 -6.25 -35.26
N LEU A 191 -5.32 -6.55 -35.67
CA LEU A 191 -4.71 -6.02 -36.87
C LEU A 191 -4.72 -7.11 -37.94
N LEU A 192 -5.49 -6.90 -39.01
CA LEU A 192 -5.47 -7.74 -40.21
C LEU A 192 -5.00 -6.87 -41.37
N LEU A 193 -3.85 -7.22 -41.93
CA LEU A 193 -3.24 -6.50 -43.04
C LEU A 193 -2.95 -7.47 -44.19
N ASN A 194 -3.70 -7.37 -45.27
CA ASN A 194 -3.37 -8.00 -46.55
C ASN A 194 -2.07 -7.43 -47.12
N ASP A 195 -1.47 -8.11 -48.11
CA ASP A 195 -0.25 -7.64 -48.78
C ASP A 195 -0.39 -6.17 -49.23
N GLY A 196 0.61 -5.35 -48.90
CA GLY A 196 0.64 -3.93 -49.26
C GLY A 196 -0.34 -3.02 -48.54
N SER A 197 -1.27 -3.58 -47.75
CA SER A 197 -2.26 -2.79 -47.01
C SER A 197 -1.63 -2.02 -45.86
N ARG A 198 -2.32 -0.96 -45.42
CA ARG A 198 -1.90 -0.11 -44.32
C ARG A 198 -3.10 0.34 -43.49
N VAL A 199 -2.81 0.63 -42.24
CA VAL A 199 -3.69 1.36 -41.33
C VAL A 199 -2.99 2.64 -40.92
N SER A 200 -3.76 3.70 -40.70
CA SER A 200 -3.26 4.99 -40.26
C SER A 200 -4.20 5.55 -39.20
N TRP A 201 -3.62 6.10 -38.15
CA TRP A 201 -4.36 6.80 -37.11
C TRP A 201 -3.88 8.25 -37.07
N SER A 202 -4.81 9.19 -37.26
CA SER A 202 -4.56 10.62 -37.08
C SER A 202 -4.42 10.95 -35.59
N LEU A 203 -3.45 11.79 -35.28
CA LEU A 203 -3.05 12.15 -33.93
C LEU A 203 -3.00 13.67 -33.81
N ASN A 204 -3.50 14.16 -32.67
CA ASN A 204 -3.32 15.55 -32.28
C ASN A 204 -1.95 15.74 -31.63
N GLN A 205 -1.62 16.97 -31.27
CA GLN A 205 -0.45 17.28 -30.45
C GLN A 205 -0.41 16.40 -29.17
N GLY A 206 0.75 15.82 -28.87
CA GLY A 206 0.96 14.99 -27.69
C GLY A 206 2.10 13.98 -27.84
N HIS A 207 2.37 13.23 -26.77
CA HIS A 207 3.31 12.13 -26.76
C HIS A 207 2.56 10.80 -26.93
N TYR A 208 3.08 9.95 -27.80
CA TYR A 208 2.42 8.69 -28.13
C TYR A 208 3.38 7.52 -28.09
N GLU A 209 2.82 6.37 -27.74
CA GLU A 209 3.48 5.08 -27.79
C GLU A 209 2.57 4.09 -28.49
N ILE A 210 3.15 3.31 -29.40
CA ILE A 210 2.44 2.25 -30.11
C ILE A 210 3.18 0.94 -29.95
N GLU A 211 2.41 -0.11 -29.72
CA GLU A 211 2.88 -1.49 -29.61
C GLU A 211 2.10 -2.33 -30.60
N ALA A 212 2.79 -3.16 -31.37
CA ALA A 212 2.15 -4.08 -32.29
C ALA A 212 2.87 -5.42 -32.33
N GLN A 213 2.08 -6.48 -32.43
CA GLN A 213 2.57 -7.84 -32.62
C GLN A 213 1.75 -8.51 -33.71
N VAL A 214 2.41 -9.05 -34.72
CA VAL A 214 1.79 -9.72 -35.86
C VAL A 214 2.42 -11.09 -36.12
N ARG A 215 1.68 -11.94 -36.80
CA ARG A 215 2.14 -13.20 -37.36
C ARG A 215 1.75 -13.29 -38.83
N SER A 216 2.65 -13.81 -39.64
CA SER A 216 2.39 -14.08 -41.05
C SER A 216 1.49 -15.30 -41.23
N SER A 217 0.53 -15.21 -42.15
CA SER A 217 -0.30 -16.35 -42.55
C SER A 217 0.47 -17.45 -43.28
N SER A 218 1.64 -17.13 -43.86
CA SER A 218 2.50 -18.13 -44.50
C SER A 218 3.42 -18.86 -43.52
N GLY A 219 3.46 -18.45 -42.24
CA GLY A 219 4.40 -18.97 -41.25
C GLY A 219 5.81 -18.37 -41.31
N ASN A 220 6.09 -17.51 -42.30
CA ASN A 220 7.37 -16.82 -42.41
C ASN A 220 7.53 -15.67 -41.40
N MET A 221 8.75 -15.15 -41.28
CA MET A 221 9.10 -14.03 -40.40
C MET A 221 8.69 -12.65 -40.94
N ASN A 222 7.82 -12.57 -41.95
CA ASN A 222 7.32 -11.31 -42.48
C ASN A 222 6.64 -10.48 -41.38
N GLY A 223 6.90 -9.18 -41.41
CA GLY A 223 6.50 -8.23 -40.39
C GLY A 223 5.82 -7.00 -40.94
N ILE A 224 5.53 -6.07 -40.04
CA ILE A 224 5.01 -4.76 -40.37
C ILE A 224 6.12 -3.72 -40.29
N THR A 225 5.98 -2.64 -41.06
CA THR A 225 6.75 -1.41 -40.87
C THR A 225 5.91 -0.37 -40.17
N LEU A 226 6.57 0.56 -39.47
CA LEU A 226 5.93 1.67 -38.79
C LEU A 226 6.59 3.00 -39.15
N GLU A 227 5.78 3.98 -39.50
CA GLU A 227 6.21 5.34 -39.85
C GLU A 227 5.37 6.37 -39.09
N TRP A 228 6.03 7.37 -38.53
CA TRP A 228 5.39 8.54 -37.95
C TRP A 228 5.47 9.73 -38.90
N VAL A 229 4.37 10.49 -38.98
CA VAL A 229 4.27 11.71 -39.79
C VAL A 229 3.87 12.88 -38.90
N GLY A 230 4.52 14.03 -39.05
CA GLY A 230 4.13 15.27 -38.35
C GLY A 230 4.58 15.36 -36.89
N GLY A 231 5.68 14.71 -36.53
CA GLY A 231 6.24 14.74 -35.18
C GLY A 231 7.77 14.85 -35.14
N SER A 232 8.30 14.97 -33.92
CA SER A 232 9.72 15.00 -33.60
C SER A 232 10.11 13.90 -32.61
N GLY A 233 11.37 13.48 -32.67
CA GLY A 233 11.89 12.37 -31.84
C GLY A 233 11.25 11.01 -32.14
N CYS A 234 10.67 10.84 -33.33
CA CYS A 234 9.89 9.66 -33.68
C CYS A 234 10.78 8.48 -34.07
N GLN A 235 10.41 7.30 -33.60
CA GLN A 235 11.19 6.07 -33.77
C GLN A 235 10.57 5.18 -34.85
N ASP A 236 10.79 5.50 -36.12
CA ASP A 236 10.32 4.65 -37.20
C ASP A 236 10.92 3.25 -37.09
N VAL A 237 10.12 2.24 -37.46
CA VAL A 237 10.52 0.84 -37.34
C VAL A 237 10.45 0.18 -38.71
N GLY A 238 11.56 -0.44 -39.10
CA GLY A 238 11.62 -1.33 -40.26
C GLY A 238 10.76 -2.58 -40.07
N GLU A 239 10.85 -3.52 -41.00
CA GLU A 239 10.01 -4.72 -40.97
C GLU A 239 10.28 -5.57 -39.71
N ALA A 240 9.26 -5.74 -38.86
CA ALA A 240 9.34 -6.53 -37.64
C ALA A 240 8.00 -7.20 -37.29
N GLN A 241 8.05 -8.38 -36.68
CA GLN A 241 6.84 -9.06 -36.18
C GLN A 241 6.36 -8.55 -34.82
N THR A 242 7.23 -7.87 -34.09
CA THR A 242 6.90 -7.22 -32.82
C THR A 242 7.65 -5.91 -32.78
N LEU A 243 6.94 -4.83 -32.50
CA LEU A 243 7.52 -3.50 -32.38
C LEU A 243 6.90 -2.72 -31.24
N ARG A 244 7.71 -1.79 -30.72
CA ARG A 244 7.31 -0.72 -29.82
C ARG A 244 8.00 0.53 -30.29
N SER A 245 7.25 1.63 -30.37
CA SER A 245 7.76 2.89 -30.90
C SER A 245 7.10 4.07 -30.20
N GLN A 246 7.82 5.17 -30.08
CA GLN A 246 7.37 6.41 -29.48
C GLN A 246 7.60 7.60 -30.42
N CYS A 247 6.78 8.64 -30.26
CA CYS A 247 6.88 9.87 -31.04
C CYS A 247 6.18 11.03 -30.32
N THR A 248 6.67 12.25 -30.55
CA THR A 248 6.02 13.48 -30.10
C THR A 248 5.38 14.16 -31.31
N ILE A 249 4.06 14.26 -31.34
CA ILE A 249 3.34 14.99 -32.39
C ILE A 249 3.23 16.46 -31.97
N GLU A 250 3.69 17.36 -32.83
CA GLU A 250 3.79 18.79 -32.47
C GLU A 250 2.50 19.57 -32.73
N ASN A 251 1.73 19.18 -33.75
CA ASN A 251 0.48 19.86 -34.14
C ASN A 251 -0.61 18.84 -34.51
N MET A 252 -0.50 18.28 -35.71
CA MET A 252 -1.28 17.16 -36.20
C MET A 252 -0.33 16.23 -36.94
N GLY A 253 -0.54 14.94 -36.76
CA GLY A 253 0.28 13.93 -37.37
C GLY A 253 -0.47 12.63 -37.53
N SER A 254 0.26 11.58 -37.87
CA SER A 254 -0.30 10.23 -37.93
C SER A 254 0.76 9.19 -37.68
N VAL A 255 0.34 8.04 -37.16
CA VAL A 255 1.14 6.82 -37.17
C VAL A 255 0.57 5.85 -38.20
N ILE A 256 1.45 5.31 -39.03
CA ILE A 256 1.10 4.45 -40.16
C ILE A 256 1.77 3.10 -39.92
N ILE A 257 0.96 2.04 -39.90
CA ILE A 257 1.46 0.66 -39.93
C ILE A 257 1.14 0.07 -41.29
N LYS A 258 2.13 -0.58 -41.91
CA LYS A 258 2.01 -1.16 -43.24
C LYS A 258 2.51 -2.60 -43.25
N ASN A 259 1.82 -3.47 -43.99
CA ASN A 259 2.37 -4.72 -44.47
C ASN A 259 3.15 -4.43 -45.78
N PRO A 260 4.49 -4.52 -45.80
CA PRO A 260 5.27 -4.25 -47.00
C PRO A 260 4.79 -5.13 -48.17
N THR A 261 4.52 -4.53 -49.33
CA THR A 261 4.00 -5.29 -50.48
C THR A 261 5.10 -6.15 -51.10
N THR A 262 4.70 -7.32 -51.57
CA THR A 262 5.49 -8.14 -52.50
C THR A 262 4.73 -8.29 -53.82
N PHE A 263 4.36 -7.14 -54.41
CA PHE A 263 3.62 -7.04 -55.67
C PHE A 263 2.27 -7.77 -55.66
N GLY A 264 1.56 -7.76 -54.53
CA GLY A 264 0.27 -8.43 -54.36
C GLY A 264 0.36 -9.93 -54.05
N LEU A 265 1.57 -10.48 -53.89
CA LEU A 265 1.81 -11.91 -53.68
C LEU A 265 2.19 -12.25 -52.23
N GLY A 266 2.20 -11.26 -51.34
CA GLY A 266 2.67 -11.43 -49.98
C GLY A 266 1.63 -12.04 -49.04
N PRO A 267 2.08 -12.56 -47.89
CA PRO A 267 1.17 -13.11 -46.92
C PRO A 267 0.36 -11.98 -46.25
N SER A 268 -0.84 -12.35 -45.81
CA SER A 268 -1.58 -11.52 -44.85
C SER A 268 -0.91 -11.59 -43.47
N LEU A 269 -0.94 -10.48 -42.74
CA LEU A 269 -0.45 -10.39 -41.37
C LEU A 269 -1.63 -10.26 -40.42
N ASN A 270 -1.62 -11.06 -39.36
CA ASN A 270 -2.64 -11.08 -38.32
C ASN A 270 -2.03 -10.82 -36.95
N GLY A 271 -2.62 -9.93 -36.16
CA GLY A 271 -2.02 -9.51 -34.92
C GLY A 271 -2.89 -8.64 -34.05
N VAL A 272 -2.23 -7.92 -33.15
CA VAL A 272 -2.83 -6.92 -32.28
C VAL A 272 -1.99 -5.66 -32.32
N VAL A 273 -2.67 -4.52 -32.24
CA VAL A 273 -2.05 -3.21 -32.08
C VAL A 273 -2.69 -2.51 -30.89
N ALA A 274 -1.87 -1.78 -30.13
CA ALA A 274 -2.33 -0.89 -29.09
C ALA A 274 -1.60 0.46 -29.21
N LEU A 275 -2.39 1.54 -29.23
CA LEU A 275 -1.91 2.90 -29.32
C LEU A 275 -2.27 3.65 -28.04
N TYR A 276 -1.29 4.32 -27.47
CA TYR A 276 -1.39 5.02 -26.20
C TYR A 276 -0.97 6.48 -26.35
N GLU A 277 -1.70 7.37 -25.69
CA GLU A 277 -1.23 8.71 -25.32
C GLU A 277 -0.46 8.58 -23.99
N THR A 278 0.73 9.16 -23.95
CA THR A 278 1.65 9.11 -22.81
C THR A 278 1.89 10.51 -22.23
N PRO A 279 2.36 10.62 -20.97
CA PRO A 279 2.75 11.89 -20.38
C PRO A 279 3.87 12.60 -21.14
#